data_AF-A0AAX2R9N2-F1
#
_entry.id   AF-A0AAX2R9N2-F1
#
_cell.length_a   1.000
_cell.length_b   1.000
_cell.length_c   1.000
_cell.angle_alpha   90.00
_cell.angle_beta   90.00
_cell.angle_gamma   90.00
#
_symmetry.space_group_name_H-M   'P 1'
#
loop_
_entity.id
_entity.type
_entity.pdbx_description
1 polymer ?
#
loop_
_entity_poly.entity_id
_entity_poly.type
_entity_poly.pdbx_seq_one_letter_code
_entity_poly.pdbx_strand_id
1 'polypeptide(L)'
;MKKIGLFLLLGVSLSWLVSACQGRQQEVRKEVPLDSIVLSDPCILADRKMSMYYMTGTGGMLWKSKDLKLWEGPFHVAKTDSNSWMGPDPMVWAAELHPYKGKYYYFATFTNQAVKIDTVQGDVIERRASHVLVSDKPDGPYVPMKDSTYLPADKPTLDGTFWVDKDGKPYMVYCYEWLQALDGTIEKIELKPDLSGTIGEGKLLFRASESPWSREKDADGKDKPNKVTDGPYLFRTGTGRLGMIWTSWIYNVYTQGVAYSESGTLDGPWIQEKDPITPPDFGHGMLFQTLDGKWLMSVHRHKDVNGRYIRIPRLFEVDFSGDKLMVGKPYIP
;
A
#
# COMPACT_ATOMS: atom_id res chain seq x y z
N MET A 1 -34.03 32.36 -70.93
CA MET A 1 -34.88 31.69 -69.92
C MET A 1 -34.04 31.34 -68.70
N LYS A 2 -34.54 31.67 -67.49
CA LYS A 2 -34.03 31.39 -66.12
C LYS A 2 -32.80 32.24 -65.68
N LYS A 3 -32.93 33.29 -64.85
CA LYS A 3 -33.30 33.45 -63.41
C LYS A 3 -32.07 33.47 -62.46
N ILE A 4 -31.74 34.67 -61.99
CA ILE A 4 -31.42 35.16 -60.62
C ILE A 4 -30.79 34.17 -59.61
N GLY A 5 -29.72 34.60 -58.93
CA GLY A 5 -29.28 34.01 -57.67
C GLY A 5 -28.13 34.78 -56.99
N LEU A 6 -28.50 35.73 -56.12
CA LEU A 6 -27.67 36.50 -55.19
C LEU A 6 -27.00 35.57 -54.15
N PHE A 7 -25.68 35.65 -53.97
CA PHE A 7 -24.98 34.98 -52.86
C PHE A 7 -24.75 35.96 -51.70
N LEU A 8 -25.55 35.82 -50.65
CA LEU A 8 -25.25 36.26 -49.29
C LEU A 8 -24.29 35.25 -48.66
N LEU A 9 -23.22 35.72 -48.00
CA LEU A 9 -22.53 34.96 -46.96
C LEU A 9 -22.36 35.85 -45.73
N LEU A 10 -23.25 35.62 -44.76
CA LEU A 10 -23.18 36.08 -43.38
C LEU A 10 -21.94 35.48 -42.70
N GLY A 11 -21.26 36.29 -41.89
CA GLY A 11 -20.13 35.84 -41.08
C GLY A 11 -20.54 35.04 -39.85
N VAL A 12 -19.55 34.37 -39.25
CA VAL A 12 -19.50 34.08 -37.80
C VAL A 12 -18.03 34.06 -37.39
N SER A 13 -17.67 34.94 -36.46
CA SER A 13 -16.43 34.97 -35.70
C SER A 13 -16.31 33.70 -34.85
N LEU A 14 -15.30 32.86 -35.14
CA LEU A 14 -14.96 31.72 -34.29
C LEU A 14 -13.89 32.14 -33.27
N SER A 15 -14.35 32.69 -32.15
CA SER A 15 -13.55 32.80 -30.92
C SER A 15 -13.31 31.38 -30.40
N TRP A 16 -12.07 30.91 -30.54
CA TRP A 16 -11.62 29.65 -29.95
C TRP A 16 -11.60 29.79 -28.43
N LEU A 17 -12.59 29.15 -27.80
CA LEU A 17 -12.59 28.83 -26.38
C LEU A 17 -11.36 27.96 -26.08
N VAL A 18 -10.40 28.53 -25.37
CA VAL A 18 -9.35 27.79 -24.69
C VAL A 18 -10.03 26.92 -23.64
N SER A 19 -10.20 25.63 -23.92
CA SER A 19 -10.58 24.65 -22.90
C SER A 19 -9.45 24.57 -21.88
N ALA A 20 -9.68 25.17 -20.72
CA ALA A 20 -8.88 24.93 -19.53
C ALA A 20 -9.15 23.50 -19.05
N CYS A 21 -8.29 22.56 -19.44
CA CYS A 21 -8.13 21.30 -18.70
C CYS A 21 -7.43 21.61 -17.37
N GLN A 22 -8.17 22.21 -16.43
CA GLN A 22 -7.77 22.18 -15.02
C GLN A 22 -8.07 20.78 -14.51
N GLY A 23 -7.01 19.97 -14.34
CA GLY A 23 -7.09 18.73 -13.56
C GLY A 23 -7.76 19.06 -12.23
N ARG A 24 -8.85 18.35 -11.93
CA ARG A 24 -9.70 18.62 -10.77
C ARG A 24 -8.93 18.25 -9.51
N GLN A 25 -8.16 19.18 -8.97
CA GLN A 25 -7.46 19.02 -7.71
C GLN A 25 -8.49 18.71 -6.62
N GLN A 26 -8.31 17.61 -5.89
CA GLN A 26 -9.25 17.23 -4.85
C GLN A 26 -9.25 18.31 -3.76
N GLU A 27 -10.44 18.79 -3.40
CA GLU A 27 -10.57 19.84 -2.39
C GLU A 27 -10.13 19.32 -1.02
N VAL A 28 -9.31 20.12 -0.32
CA VAL A 28 -8.91 19.82 1.06
C VAL A 28 -10.10 20.01 1.97
N ARG A 29 -10.48 18.94 2.67
CA ARG A 29 -11.56 18.90 3.64
C ARG A 29 -10.99 19.03 5.06
N LYS A 30 -11.77 19.64 5.96
CA LYS A 30 -11.43 19.80 7.38
C LYS A 30 -12.41 19.03 8.24
N GLU A 31 -11.96 18.66 9.44
CA GLU A 31 -12.77 17.99 10.47
C GLU A 31 -13.50 16.74 9.96
N VAL A 32 -12.85 15.97 9.08
CA VAL A 32 -13.42 14.75 8.51
C VAL A 32 -13.30 13.61 9.54
N PRO A 33 -14.40 13.00 9.99
CA PRO A 33 -14.32 11.82 10.85
C PRO A 33 -13.61 10.66 10.15
N LEU A 34 -12.83 9.86 10.89
CA LEU A 34 -12.08 8.72 10.33
C LEU A 34 -12.97 7.77 9.49
N ASP A 35 -14.18 7.49 9.96
CA ASP A 35 -15.12 6.58 9.29
C ASP A 35 -15.79 7.16 8.04
N SER A 36 -15.56 8.44 7.76
CA SER A 36 -16.02 9.15 6.57
C SER A 36 -14.94 9.26 5.49
N ILE A 37 -13.74 8.73 5.75
CA ILE A 37 -12.64 8.65 4.79
C ILE A 37 -12.75 7.33 4.02
N VAL A 38 -12.89 7.40 2.70
CA VAL A 38 -12.79 6.22 1.83
C VAL A 38 -11.33 6.08 1.42
N LEU A 39 -10.66 5.04 1.93
CA LEU A 39 -9.24 4.80 1.74
C LEU A 39 -8.94 3.30 1.96
N SER A 40 -8.18 2.72 1.05
CA SER A 40 -7.56 1.41 1.24
C SER A 40 -6.18 1.60 1.88
N ASP A 41 -5.73 0.56 2.59
CA ASP A 41 -4.34 0.40 3.02
C ASP A 41 -3.84 1.58 3.89
N PRO A 42 -4.55 1.92 4.98
CA PRO A 42 -4.27 3.13 5.76
C PRO A 42 -3.01 2.95 6.64
N CYS A 43 -1.86 3.41 6.18
CA CYS A 43 -0.68 3.56 7.03
C CYS A 43 -0.80 4.82 7.88
N ILE A 44 -0.68 4.69 9.21
CA ILE A 44 -0.67 5.84 10.14
C ILE A 44 0.69 5.96 10.80
N LEU A 45 1.32 7.13 10.63
CA LEU A 45 2.50 7.57 11.37
C LEU A 45 2.06 8.50 12.51
N ALA A 46 2.34 8.12 13.75
CA ALA A 46 2.27 9.01 14.90
C ALA A 46 3.60 9.74 15.09
N ASP A 47 3.69 10.98 14.62
CA ASP A 47 4.91 11.76 14.73
C ASP A 47 4.95 12.52 16.06
N ARG A 48 5.78 12.04 16.98
CA ARG A 48 5.96 12.65 18.31
C ARG A 48 6.64 14.02 18.25
N LYS A 49 7.46 14.31 17.24
CA LYS A 49 8.17 15.59 17.10
C LYS A 49 7.20 16.70 16.70
N MET A 50 6.22 16.37 15.86
CA MET A 50 5.19 17.29 15.39
C MET A 50 3.91 17.23 16.24
N SER A 51 3.79 16.26 17.15
CA SER A 51 2.57 15.97 17.92
C SER A 51 1.36 15.83 17.00
N MET A 52 1.50 15.04 15.94
CA MET A 52 0.52 14.90 14.86
C MET A 52 0.51 13.47 14.31
N TYR A 53 -0.66 13.01 13.88
CA TYR A 53 -0.85 11.80 13.10
C TYR A 53 -0.90 12.11 11.61
N TYR A 54 -0.26 11.27 10.81
CA TYR A 54 -0.23 11.34 9.36
C TYR A 54 -0.71 10.02 8.78
N MET A 55 -1.78 10.04 7.99
CA MET A 55 -2.34 8.84 7.36
C MET A 55 -2.21 8.93 5.85
N THR A 56 -1.63 7.90 5.23
CA THR A 56 -1.59 7.72 3.77
C THR A 56 -2.13 6.34 3.42
N GLY A 57 -2.25 6.03 2.13
CA GLY A 57 -2.62 4.71 1.63
C GLY A 57 -2.77 4.73 0.12
N THR A 58 -3.61 3.84 -0.41
CA THR A 58 -3.90 3.81 -1.84
C THR A 58 -4.50 5.13 -2.33
N GLY A 59 -4.00 5.62 -3.47
CA GLY A 59 -4.27 6.94 -4.01
C GLY A 59 -3.12 7.94 -3.79
N GLY A 60 -2.16 7.63 -2.92
CA GLY A 60 -0.91 8.41 -2.83
C GLY A 60 -1.02 9.73 -2.04
N MET A 61 -2.12 9.90 -1.30
CA MET A 61 -2.48 11.17 -0.67
C MET A 61 -2.38 11.11 0.86
N LEU A 62 -2.19 12.27 1.50
CA LEU A 62 -1.97 12.37 2.93
C LEU A 62 -3.13 13.03 3.68
N TRP A 63 -3.46 12.51 4.85
CA TRP A 63 -4.36 13.09 5.84
C TRP A 63 -3.60 13.42 7.12
N LYS A 64 -4.02 14.46 7.83
CA LYS A 64 -3.42 14.90 9.11
C LYS A 64 -4.47 14.91 10.22
N SER A 65 -4.09 14.52 11.43
CA SER A 65 -4.98 14.60 12.60
C SER A 65 -4.18 14.81 13.88
N LYS A 66 -4.76 15.51 14.86
CA LYS A 66 -4.18 15.66 16.20
C LYS A 66 -4.65 14.57 17.17
N ASP A 67 -5.76 13.90 16.86
CA ASP A 67 -6.51 13.09 17.82
C ASP A 67 -6.99 11.75 17.26
N LEU A 68 -6.64 11.40 16.01
CA LEU A 68 -7.14 10.24 15.24
C LEU A 68 -8.64 10.29 14.91
N LYS A 69 -9.39 11.24 15.46
CA LYS A 69 -10.83 11.37 15.31
C LYS A 69 -11.18 12.22 14.11
N LEU A 70 -10.62 13.43 14.07
CA LEU A 70 -10.89 14.43 13.05
C LEU A 70 -9.65 14.64 12.18
N TRP A 71 -9.85 14.55 10.88
CA TRP A 71 -8.78 14.58 9.89
C TRP A 71 -8.94 15.76 8.92
N GLU A 72 -7.81 16.29 8.49
CA GLU A 72 -7.70 17.28 7.44
C GLU A 72 -6.97 16.68 6.23
N GLY A 73 -7.49 16.90 5.02
CA GLY A 73 -6.94 16.35 3.79
C GLY A 73 -8.00 16.04 2.72
N PRO A 74 -7.66 15.28 1.67
CA PRO A 74 -6.35 14.73 1.39
C PRO A 74 -5.38 15.77 0.77
N PHE A 75 -4.09 15.70 1.10
CA PHE A 75 -3.02 16.54 0.55
C PHE A 75 -2.17 15.75 -0.45
N HIS A 76 -1.78 16.39 -1.56
CA HIS A 76 -0.77 15.85 -2.48
C HIS A 76 0.61 15.97 -1.84
N VAL A 77 1.26 14.84 -1.59
CA VAL A 77 2.59 14.81 -0.96
C VAL A 77 3.63 14.04 -1.75
N ALA A 78 3.24 13.00 -2.51
CA ALA A 78 4.14 12.27 -3.39
C ALA A 78 4.33 13.02 -4.71
N LYS A 79 5.59 13.28 -5.08
CA LYS A 79 5.97 13.80 -6.39
C LYS A 79 6.61 12.67 -7.18
N THR A 80 5.91 12.19 -8.20
CA THR A 80 6.44 11.18 -9.13
C THR A 80 7.33 11.84 -10.18
N ASP A 81 8.23 11.07 -10.77
CA ASP A 81 9.03 11.51 -11.92
C ASP A 81 8.41 10.98 -13.21
N SER A 82 7.84 11.88 -14.01
CA SER A 82 7.16 11.54 -15.27
C SER A 82 8.10 10.95 -16.33
N ASN A 83 9.41 11.20 -16.22
CA ASN A 83 10.42 10.66 -17.13
C ASN A 83 10.98 9.31 -16.66
N SER A 84 10.62 8.87 -15.45
CA SER A 84 10.99 7.56 -14.94
C SER A 84 10.09 6.46 -15.52
N TRP A 85 10.36 5.21 -15.16
CA TRP A 85 9.50 4.08 -15.51
C TRP A 85 8.07 4.20 -14.99
N MET A 86 7.83 5.02 -13.96
CA MET A 86 6.49 5.26 -13.42
C MET A 86 5.58 5.93 -14.48
N GLY A 87 6.17 6.68 -15.41
CA GLY A 87 5.42 7.43 -16.41
C GLY A 87 4.72 8.67 -15.82
N PRO A 88 3.93 9.37 -16.64
CA PRO A 88 3.38 10.68 -16.27
C PRO A 88 2.24 10.63 -15.24
N ASP A 89 1.50 9.52 -15.16
CA ASP A 89 0.33 9.37 -14.29
C ASP A 89 0.24 7.93 -13.73
N PRO A 90 1.18 7.54 -12.85
CA PRO A 90 1.16 6.20 -12.25
C PRO A 90 0.02 6.07 -11.25
N MET A 91 -0.59 4.89 -11.19
CA MET A 91 -1.40 4.55 -10.01
C MET A 91 -0.49 4.41 -8.79
N VAL A 92 -0.92 4.91 -7.63
CA VAL A 92 -0.20 4.79 -6.37
C VAL A 92 -0.99 3.91 -5.40
N TRP A 93 -0.44 2.77 -4.99
CA TRP A 93 -1.08 1.81 -4.09
C TRP A 93 -0.29 1.66 -2.78
N ALA A 94 -1.01 1.35 -1.71
CA ALA A 94 -0.48 0.88 -0.42
C ALA A 94 0.75 1.67 0.07
N ALA A 95 0.59 2.99 0.17
CA ALA A 95 1.67 3.83 0.65
C ALA A 95 1.90 3.67 2.16
N GLU A 96 3.16 3.66 2.57
CA GLU A 96 3.62 3.64 3.95
C GLU A 96 4.58 4.79 4.26
N LEU A 97 4.56 5.25 5.51
CA LEU A 97 5.43 6.32 6.02
C LEU A 97 6.40 5.77 7.06
N HIS A 98 7.69 5.93 6.79
CA HIS A 98 8.75 5.40 7.65
C HIS A 98 9.74 6.49 8.06
N PRO A 99 9.80 6.87 9.35
CA PRO A 99 10.87 7.72 9.86
C PRO A 99 12.16 6.91 9.99
N TYR A 100 13.24 7.35 9.35
CA TYR A 100 14.54 6.68 9.43
C TYR A 100 15.69 7.69 9.34
N LYS A 101 16.65 7.60 10.26
CA LYS A 101 17.85 8.46 10.31
C LYS A 101 17.57 9.96 10.09
N GLY A 102 16.51 10.48 10.72
CA GLY A 102 16.15 11.90 10.69
C GLY A 102 15.41 12.37 9.43
N LYS A 103 15.06 11.48 8.51
CA LYS A 103 14.22 11.75 7.34
C LYS A 103 12.96 10.88 7.37
N TYR A 104 12.04 11.18 6.46
CA TYR A 104 10.80 10.44 6.26
C TYR A 104 10.82 9.81 4.88
N TYR A 105 10.48 8.53 4.82
CA TYR A 105 10.46 7.77 3.58
C TYR A 105 9.06 7.31 3.28
N TYR A 106 8.70 7.43 2.01
CA TYR A 106 7.40 7.08 1.48
C TYR A 106 7.60 5.87 0.58
N PHE A 107 7.22 4.72 1.11
CA PHE A 107 7.27 3.45 0.38
C PHE A 107 5.90 3.27 -0.26
N ALA A 108 5.83 3.17 -1.57
CA ALA A 108 4.56 2.97 -2.25
C ALA A 108 4.75 2.17 -3.52
N THR A 109 3.67 1.54 -3.95
CA THR A 109 3.62 0.79 -5.19
C THR A 109 3.14 1.69 -6.30
N PHE A 110 3.93 1.79 -7.37
CA PHE A 110 3.60 2.57 -8.56
C PHE A 110 3.29 1.63 -9.72
N THR A 111 2.16 1.84 -10.40
CA THR A 111 1.78 1.08 -11.60
C THR A 111 1.81 1.99 -12.81
N ASN A 112 2.63 1.64 -13.80
CA ASN A 112 2.59 2.26 -15.12
C ASN A 112 1.78 1.40 -16.08
N GLN A 113 0.54 1.79 -16.31
CA GLN A 113 -0.38 1.06 -17.16
C GLN A 113 0.01 1.06 -18.65
N ALA A 114 0.89 1.97 -19.09
CA ALA A 114 1.35 2.01 -20.48
C ALA A 114 2.41 0.95 -20.79
N VAL A 115 3.06 0.37 -19.77
CA VAL A 115 4.14 -0.62 -19.94
C VAL A 115 3.60 -2.00 -19.60
N LYS A 116 3.58 -2.91 -20.58
CA LYS A 116 3.23 -4.32 -20.39
C LYS A 116 4.50 -5.15 -20.29
N ILE A 117 4.58 -6.02 -19.30
CA ILE A 117 5.78 -6.81 -19.01
C ILE A 117 5.58 -8.30 -19.25
N ASP A 118 4.33 -8.77 -19.27
CA ASP A 118 4.00 -10.18 -19.50
C ASP A 118 2.51 -10.37 -19.87
N THR A 119 2.13 -11.59 -20.26
CA THR A 119 0.74 -12.07 -20.35
C THR A 119 0.66 -13.48 -19.78
N VAL A 120 -0.04 -13.65 -18.66
CA VAL A 120 -0.13 -14.94 -17.94
C VAL A 120 -1.59 -15.36 -17.87
N GLN A 121 -1.91 -16.58 -18.34
CA GLN A 121 -3.28 -17.11 -18.37
C GLN A 121 -4.32 -16.20 -19.05
N GLY A 122 -3.88 -15.35 -19.99
CA GLY A 122 -4.73 -14.38 -20.70
C GLY A 122 -4.81 -13.01 -20.04
N ASP A 123 -4.30 -12.85 -18.81
CA ASP A 123 -4.21 -11.57 -18.13
C ASP A 123 -2.93 -10.82 -18.54
N VAL A 124 -3.10 -9.59 -19.02
CA VAL A 124 -1.98 -8.70 -19.37
C VAL A 124 -1.40 -8.10 -18.10
N ILE A 125 -0.09 -8.27 -17.90
CA ILE A 125 0.62 -7.81 -16.72
C ILE A 125 1.24 -6.44 -16.99
N GLU A 126 0.83 -5.45 -16.21
CA GLU A 126 1.37 -4.09 -16.25
C GLU A 126 2.63 -3.98 -15.40
N ARG A 127 3.53 -3.06 -15.76
CA ARG A 127 4.69 -2.78 -14.92
C ARG A 127 4.24 -2.15 -13.61
N ARG A 128 4.51 -2.85 -12.51
CA ARG A 128 4.25 -2.39 -11.15
C ARG A 128 5.44 -2.68 -10.26
N ALA A 129 5.85 -1.72 -9.45
CA ALA A 129 6.87 -1.95 -8.45
C ALA A 129 6.72 -1.04 -7.24
N SER A 130 7.11 -1.56 -6.08
CA SER A 130 7.34 -0.72 -4.89
C SER A 130 8.60 0.12 -5.08
N HIS A 131 8.50 1.40 -4.74
CA HIS A 131 9.57 2.38 -4.88
C HIS A 131 9.59 3.32 -3.69
N VAL A 132 10.76 3.89 -3.39
CA VAL A 132 10.97 4.75 -2.22
C VAL A 132 11.14 6.20 -2.63
N LEU A 133 10.37 7.08 -1.99
CA LEU A 133 10.54 8.53 -2.05
C LEU A 133 11.00 9.04 -0.67
N VAL A 134 11.57 10.25 -0.61
CA VAL A 134 12.12 10.84 0.62
C VAL A 134 11.65 12.28 0.83
N SER A 135 11.52 12.66 2.10
CA SER A 135 11.24 14.02 2.55
C SER A 135 11.99 14.35 3.84
N ASP A 136 12.25 15.63 4.07
CA ASP A 136 12.73 16.16 5.36
C ASP A 136 11.60 16.38 6.37
N LYS A 137 10.34 16.26 5.94
CA LYS A 137 9.13 16.49 6.74
C LYS A 137 8.14 15.33 6.59
N PRO A 138 7.37 14.99 7.65
CA PRO A 138 6.39 13.90 7.59
C PRO A 138 5.23 14.19 6.62
N ASP A 139 4.98 15.46 6.30
CA ASP A 139 3.95 15.90 5.36
C ASP A 139 4.48 16.26 3.98
N GLY A 140 5.69 15.82 3.65
CA GLY A 140 6.27 15.99 2.32
C GLY A 140 6.78 17.41 2.03
N PRO A 141 7.01 17.72 0.74
CA PRO A 141 6.84 16.83 -0.40
C PRO A 141 7.85 15.68 -0.40
N TYR A 142 7.39 14.49 -0.75
CA TYR A 142 8.21 13.30 -0.98
C TYR A 142 8.66 13.27 -2.44
N VAL A 143 9.97 13.10 -2.67
CA VAL A 143 10.58 13.06 -4.00
C VAL A 143 11.31 11.73 -4.24
N PRO A 144 11.45 11.24 -5.48
CA PRO A 144 12.06 9.93 -5.74
C PRO A 144 13.51 9.86 -5.24
N MET A 145 13.89 8.69 -4.75
CA MET A 145 15.27 8.38 -4.40
C MET A 145 16.14 8.13 -5.65
N LYS A 146 17.45 7.92 -5.43
CA LYS A 146 18.46 7.95 -6.49
C LYS A 146 18.36 6.79 -7.47
N ASP A 147 18.10 5.58 -6.99
CA ASP A 147 17.98 4.40 -7.83
C ASP A 147 16.64 4.43 -8.56
N SER A 148 16.70 4.41 -9.88
CA SER A 148 15.51 4.57 -10.71
C SER A 148 14.60 3.36 -10.70
N THR A 149 14.96 2.20 -10.12
CA THR A 149 14.16 0.98 -10.33
C THR A 149 13.86 0.19 -9.05
N TYR A 150 14.79 0.08 -8.08
CA TYR A 150 14.66 -0.71 -6.83
C TYR A 150 14.39 -2.22 -7.02
N LEU A 151 13.34 -2.60 -7.72
CA LEU A 151 12.90 -3.97 -7.93
C LEU A 151 12.95 -4.35 -9.42
N PRO A 152 13.09 -5.64 -9.78
CA PRO A 152 13.23 -6.08 -11.16
C PRO A 152 12.10 -5.56 -12.08
N ALA A 153 12.47 -5.07 -13.27
CA ALA A 153 11.53 -4.42 -14.20
C ALA A 153 10.54 -5.39 -14.87
N ASP A 154 10.86 -6.67 -14.86
CA ASP A 154 10.13 -7.80 -15.46
C ASP A 154 9.23 -8.54 -14.47
N LYS A 155 9.17 -8.09 -13.20
CA LYS A 155 8.31 -8.64 -12.15
C LYS A 155 7.36 -7.58 -11.59
N PRO A 156 6.03 -7.75 -11.66
CA PRO A 156 5.09 -6.92 -10.92
C PRO A 156 5.27 -7.18 -9.41
N THR A 157 5.73 -6.15 -8.70
CA THR A 157 5.91 -6.19 -7.25
C THR A 157 5.03 -5.13 -6.59
N LEU A 158 4.60 -5.40 -5.35
CA LEU A 158 3.71 -4.53 -4.62
C LEU A 158 3.93 -4.61 -3.10
N ASP A 159 3.34 -3.66 -2.39
CA ASP A 159 3.26 -3.55 -0.93
C ASP A 159 4.60 -3.68 -0.19
N GLY A 160 5.61 -2.99 -0.71
CA GLY A 160 6.92 -2.92 -0.07
C GLY A 160 6.88 -2.20 1.28
N THR A 161 7.17 -2.92 2.36
CA THR A 161 7.34 -2.38 3.72
C THR A 161 8.81 -2.30 4.11
N PHE A 162 9.13 -1.39 5.02
CA PHE A 162 10.49 -1.14 5.49
C PHE A 162 10.81 -1.89 6.78
N TRP A 163 11.99 -2.51 6.85
CA TRP A 163 12.48 -3.16 8.06
C TRP A 163 13.98 -2.99 8.26
N VAL A 164 14.44 -2.90 9.51
CA VAL A 164 15.85 -3.04 9.88
C VAL A 164 15.99 -4.33 10.67
N ASP A 165 16.75 -5.29 10.15
CA ASP A 165 16.88 -6.60 10.78
C ASP A 165 17.97 -6.61 11.87
N LYS A 166 18.14 -7.75 12.56
CA LYS A 166 19.11 -7.90 13.65
C LYS A 166 20.57 -7.69 13.24
N ASP A 167 20.88 -7.84 11.95
CA ASP A 167 22.19 -7.52 11.38
C ASP A 167 22.45 -6.00 11.23
N GLY A 168 21.46 -5.18 11.56
CA GLY A 168 21.51 -3.71 11.46
C GLY A 168 21.32 -3.18 10.05
N LYS A 169 21.03 -4.04 9.06
CA LYS A 169 20.84 -3.65 7.67
C LYS A 169 19.38 -3.32 7.37
N PRO A 170 19.12 -2.31 6.53
CA PRO A 170 17.78 -2.02 6.06
C PRO A 170 17.37 -2.98 4.93
N TYR A 171 16.10 -3.37 4.93
CA TYR A 171 15.49 -4.23 3.93
C TYR A 171 14.14 -3.66 3.50
N MET A 172 13.76 -3.94 2.25
CA MET A 172 12.38 -3.88 1.81
C MET A 172 11.84 -5.30 1.79
N VAL A 173 10.67 -5.51 2.39
CA VAL A 173 9.90 -6.76 2.28
C VAL A 173 8.68 -6.46 1.43
N TYR A 174 8.44 -7.22 0.37
CA TYR A 174 7.44 -6.91 -0.65
C TYR A 174 6.78 -8.18 -1.19
N CYS A 175 5.65 -8.02 -1.87
CA CYS A 175 4.98 -9.09 -2.59
C CYS A 175 5.47 -9.15 -4.05
N TYR A 176 5.77 -10.36 -4.54
CA TYR A 176 5.78 -10.63 -5.98
C TYR A 176 4.37 -11.11 -6.37
N GLU A 177 3.73 -10.35 -7.26
CA GLU A 177 2.30 -10.45 -7.50
C GLU A 177 1.89 -11.81 -8.07
N TRP A 178 0.83 -12.37 -7.48
CA TRP A 178 0.20 -13.63 -7.83
C TRP A 178 -0.30 -13.74 -9.27
N LEU A 179 -0.53 -12.63 -9.97
CA LEU A 179 -0.93 -12.65 -11.39
C LEU A 179 0.17 -13.25 -12.28
N GLN A 180 1.43 -12.94 -11.98
CA GLN A 180 2.57 -13.52 -12.68
C GLN A 180 3.13 -14.75 -11.93
N ALA A 181 3.20 -14.70 -10.60
CA ALA A 181 3.77 -15.77 -9.79
C ALA A 181 2.86 -17.02 -9.67
N LEU A 182 1.54 -16.88 -9.91
CA LEU A 182 0.46 -17.87 -9.74
C LEU A 182 0.25 -18.39 -8.31
N ASP A 183 1.30 -18.40 -7.50
CA ASP A 183 1.32 -18.55 -6.05
C ASP A 183 2.16 -17.39 -5.52
N GLY A 184 1.48 -16.30 -5.17
CA GLY A 184 2.11 -15.04 -4.81
C GLY A 184 3.10 -15.22 -3.66
N THR A 185 4.16 -14.42 -3.66
CA THR A 185 5.25 -14.61 -2.70
C THR A 185 5.52 -13.35 -1.91
N ILE A 186 5.89 -13.49 -0.65
CA ILE A 186 6.53 -12.42 0.10
C ILE A 186 8.04 -12.64 0.04
N GLU A 187 8.77 -11.62 -0.39
CA GLU A 187 10.22 -11.64 -0.58
C GLU A 187 10.88 -10.49 0.20
N LYS A 188 12.19 -10.58 0.43
CA LYS A 188 13.01 -9.48 0.94
C LYS A 188 14.11 -9.09 -0.03
N ILE A 189 14.51 -7.83 -0.01
CA ILE A 189 15.71 -7.34 -0.68
C ILE A 189 16.46 -6.36 0.23
N GLU A 190 17.79 -6.41 0.22
CA GLU A 190 18.62 -5.48 1.00
C GLU A 190 18.51 -4.08 0.38
N LEU A 191 18.39 -3.06 1.23
CA LEU A 191 18.44 -1.66 0.85
C LEU A 191 19.83 -1.10 1.14
N LYS A 192 20.23 -0.08 0.37
CA LYS A 192 21.41 0.72 0.72
C LYS A 192 21.21 1.36 2.10
N PRO A 193 22.26 1.62 2.90
CA PRO A 193 22.13 2.20 4.24
C PRO A 193 21.45 3.57 4.32
N ASP A 194 21.40 4.32 3.21
CA ASP A 194 20.71 5.60 3.04
C ASP A 194 19.34 5.46 2.34
N LEU A 195 18.89 4.21 2.15
CA LEU A 195 17.70 3.79 1.43
C LEU A 195 17.63 4.26 -0.02
N SER A 196 18.74 4.67 -0.65
CA SER A 196 18.76 5.25 -2.00
C SER A 196 18.63 4.28 -3.16
N GLY A 197 18.50 2.99 -2.86
CA GLY A 197 18.32 1.89 -3.81
C GLY A 197 18.42 0.55 -3.10
N THR A 198 18.42 -0.52 -3.88
CA THR A 198 18.57 -1.90 -3.39
C THR A 198 19.97 -2.44 -3.63
N ILE A 199 20.28 -3.58 -3.00
CA ILE A 199 21.53 -4.33 -3.13
C ILE A 199 21.19 -5.80 -3.38
N GLY A 200 21.75 -6.37 -4.45
CA GLY A 200 21.58 -7.78 -4.78
C GLY A 200 20.20 -8.10 -5.35
N GLU A 201 19.74 -9.33 -5.10
CA GLU A 201 18.50 -9.89 -5.62
C GLU A 201 17.50 -10.19 -4.49
N GLY A 202 16.21 -10.25 -4.86
CA GLY A 202 15.15 -10.66 -3.97
C GLY A 202 15.33 -12.09 -3.46
N LYS A 203 15.01 -12.31 -2.18
CA LYS A 203 15.01 -13.62 -1.53
C LYS A 203 13.62 -13.95 -1.03
N LEU A 204 13.10 -15.10 -1.46
CA LEU A 204 11.83 -15.64 -1.00
C LEU A 204 11.81 -15.83 0.52
N LEU A 205 10.74 -15.36 1.15
CA LEU A 205 10.45 -15.63 2.57
C LEU A 205 9.46 -16.78 2.72
N PHE A 206 8.32 -16.67 2.03
CA PHE A 206 7.30 -17.72 1.93
C PHE A 206 6.31 -17.40 0.80
N ARG A 207 5.50 -18.39 0.42
CA ARG A 207 4.40 -18.27 -0.56
C ARG A 207 3.04 -18.21 0.10
N ALA A 208 2.04 -17.71 -0.63
CA ALA A 208 0.64 -17.67 -0.20
C ALA A 208 0.16 -19.06 0.22
N SER A 209 0.51 -20.09 -0.55
CA SER A 209 0.08 -21.47 -0.32
C SER A 209 0.56 -22.08 1.00
N GLU A 210 1.56 -21.49 1.65
CA GLU A 210 2.06 -21.96 2.95
C GLU A 210 1.10 -21.58 4.10
N SER A 211 0.16 -20.67 3.85
CA SER A 211 -0.92 -20.34 4.78
C SER A 211 -1.87 -21.53 4.97
N PRO A 212 -2.13 -21.95 6.22
CA PRO A 212 -3.08 -23.02 6.49
C PRO A 212 -4.55 -22.57 6.40
N TRP A 213 -4.81 -21.26 6.40
CA TRP A 213 -6.17 -20.71 6.45
C TRP A 213 -6.65 -20.16 5.10
N SER A 214 -5.74 -19.68 4.23
CA SER A 214 -6.11 -19.10 2.94
C SER A 214 -6.71 -20.16 2.01
N ARG A 215 -7.74 -19.80 1.26
CA ARG A 215 -8.42 -20.75 0.36
C ARG A 215 -9.24 -20.08 -0.73
N GLU A 216 -9.31 -20.72 -1.89
CA GLU A 216 -10.18 -20.38 -3.02
C GLU A 216 -10.70 -21.65 -3.71
N LYS A 217 -11.58 -21.48 -4.69
CA LYS A 217 -12.06 -22.57 -5.55
C LYS A 217 -11.21 -22.65 -6.81
N ASP A 218 -10.80 -23.86 -7.19
CA ASP A 218 -10.24 -24.12 -8.51
C ASP A 218 -11.32 -24.21 -9.60
N ALA A 219 -10.90 -24.48 -10.85
CA ALA A 219 -11.82 -24.60 -12.00
C ALA A 219 -12.83 -25.75 -11.87
N ASP A 220 -12.52 -26.77 -11.05
CA ASP A 220 -13.39 -27.92 -10.77
C ASP A 220 -14.26 -27.69 -9.51
N GLY A 221 -14.15 -26.53 -8.87
CA GLY A 221 -14.87 -26.20 -7.63
C GLY A 221 -14.30 -26.82 -6.36
N LYS A 222 -13.08 -27.37 -6.40
CA LYS A 222 -12.38 -27.92 -5.22
C LYS A 222 -11.63 -26.82 -4.48
N ASP A 223 -11.44 -27.03 -3.17
CA ASP A 223 -10.66 -26.12 -2.35
C ASP A 223 -9.17 -26.28 -2.66
N LYS A 224 -8.51 -25.13 -2.85
CA LYS A 224 -7.05 -25.00 -2.89
C LYS A 224 -6.63 -23.75 -2.11
N PRO A 225 -5.35 -23.59 -1.74
CA PRO A 225 -4.87 -22.34 -1.14
C PRO A 225 -5.13 -21.15 -2.06
N ASN A 226 -5.42 -19.98 -1.48
CA ASN A 226 -5.54 -18.76 -2.26
C ASN A 226 -4.15 -18.26 -2.65
N LYS A 227 -4.00 -17.81 -3.89
CA LYS A 227 -2.71 -17.35 -4.43
C LYS A 227 -2.25 -15.95 -4.00
N VAL A 228 -3.11 -15.13 -3.41
CA VAL A 228 -2.81 -13.71 -3.14
C VAL A 228 -1.89 -13.57 -1.92
N THR A 229 -0.86 -12.73 -2.06
CA THR A 229 -0.09 -12.11 -0.97
C THR A 229 -0.28 -10.60 -1.04
N ASP A 230 -0.56 -9.96 0.08
CA ASP A 230 -0.94 -8.54 0.18
C ASP A 230 -0.54 -7.97 1.55
N GLY A 231 -0.08 -6.73 1.59
CA GLY A 231 0.19 -5.95 2.80
C GLY A 231 1.06 -6.62 3.88
N PRO A 232 2.30 -7.04 3.59
CA PRO A 232 3.22 -7.49 4.62
C PRO A 232 3.61 -6.32 5.54
N TYR A 233 3.57 -6.52 6.86
CA TYR A 233 4.04 -5.53 7.83
C TYR A 233 4.76 -6.20 9.00
N LEU A 234 5.99 -5.79 9.26
CA LEU A 234 6.86 -6.43 10.25
C LEU A 234 6.72 -5.80 11.63
N PHE A 235 6.87 -6.63 12.65
CA PHE A 235 6.91 -6.18 14.03
C PHE A 235 7.76 -7.11 14.90
N ARG A 236 8.16 -6.60 16.06
CA ARG A 236 8.87 -7.39 17.08
C ARG A 236 7.99 -7.49 18.32
N THR A 237 7.79 -8.71 18.78
CA THR A 237 7.05 -8.97 20.02
C THR A 237 7.87 -8.53 21.24
N GLY A 238 7.25 -8.43 22.41
CA GLY A 238 7.94 -8.11 23.65
C GLY A 238 8.96 -9.17 24.08
N THR A 239 8.81 -10.42 23.61
CA THR A 239 9.82 -11.48 23.76
C THR A 239 10.98 -11.39 22.76
N GLY A 240 10.94 -10.46 21.80
CA GLY A 240 11.96 -10.28 20.77
C GLY A 240 11.76 -11.12 19.51
N ARG A 241 10.67 -11.91 19.45
CA ARG A 241 10.28 -12.71 18.27
C ARG A 241 9.90 -11.78 17.12
N LEU A 242 10.29 -12.14 15.90
CA LEU A 242 9.95 -11.40 14.70
C LEU A 242 8.63 -11.94 14.13
N GLY A 243 7.64 -11.06 13.99
CA GLY A 243 6.35 -11.35 13.38
C GLY A 243 6.14 -10.54 12.11
N MET A 244 5.29 -11.07 11.24
CA MET A 244 4.81 -10.42 10.03
C MET A 244 3.31 -10.62 9.93
N ILE A 245 2.54 -9.52 9.92
CA ILE A 245 1.14 -9.58 9.49
C ILE A 245 1.09 -9.47 7.96
N TRP A 246 0.16 -10.18 7.34
CA TRP A 246 -0.05 -10.16 5.90
C TRP A 246 -1.46 -10.64 5.58
N THR A 247 -1.92 -10.37 4.37
CA THR A 247 -3.31 -10.55 3.97
C THR A 247 -3.44 -11.44 2.75
N SER A 248 -4.53 -12.21 2.73
CA SER A 248 -4.97 -13.03 1.61
C SER A 248 -6.49 -13.18 1.69
N TRP A 249 -7.04 -14.25 1.12
CA TRP A 249 -8.47 -14.47 1.04
C TRP A 249 -8.89 -15.84 1.57
N ILE A 250 -10.08 -15.84 2.16
CA ILE A 250 -10.90 -17.03 2.35
C ILE A 250 -12.10 -16.88 1.43
N TYR A 251 -12.04 -17.50 0.26
CA TYR A 251 -12.98 -17.31 -0.83
C TYR A 251 -13.12 -15.82 -1.19
N ASN A 252 -14.23 -15.20 -0.80
CA ASN A 252 -14.53 -13.78 -1.03
C ASN A 252 -14.34 -12.90 0.22
N VAL A 253 -13.80 -13.44 1.31
CA VAL A 253 -13.57 -12.74 2.57
C VAL A 253 -12.12 -12.29 2.66
N TYR A 254 -11.91 -10.97 2.77
CA TYR A 254 -10.57 -10.40 2.94
C TYR A 254 -10.05 -10.72 4.34
N THR A 255 -8.91 -11.39 4.44
CA THR A 255 -8.48 -12.09 5.66
C THR A 255 -7.02 -11.87 5.98
N GLN A 256 -6.73 -11.38 7.19
CA GLN A 256 -5.36 -11.17 7.66
C GLN A 256 -4.89 -12.30 8.57
N GLY A 257 -3.69 -12.78 8.30
CA GLY A 257 -2.96 -13.72 9.16
C GLY A 257 -1.69 -13.11 9.73
N VAL A 258 -0.94 -13.94 10.45
CA VAL A 258 0.39 -13.61 10.97
C VAL A 258 1.31 -14.81 10.81
N ALA A 259 2.55 -14.54 10.42
CA ALA A 259 3.64 -15.49 10.41
C ALA A 259 4.73 -15.03 11.40
N TYR A 260 5.47 -15.97 11.96
CA TYR A 260 6.59 -15.67 12.83
C TYR A 260 7.85 -16.35 12.37
N SER A 261 8.96 -15.62 12.37
CA SER A 261 10.27 -16.18 12.06
C SER A 261 10.83 -16.94 13.24
N GLU A 262 11.19 -18.21 13.02
CA GLU A 262 11.81 -19.09 14.03
C GLU A 262 13.22 -18.60 14.42
N SER A 263 14.01 -18.09 13.48
CA SER A 263 15.32 -17.50 13.79
C SER A 263 15.23 -16.11 14.44
N GLY A 264 14.06 -15.47 14.37
CA GLY A 264 13.88 -14.07 14.77
C GLY A 264 14.58 -13.05 13.85
N THR A 265 14.98 -13.48 12.66
CA THR A 265 15.52 -12.66 11.54
C THR A 265 14.65 -12.84 10.30
N LEU A 266 14.82 -11.99 9.29
CA LEU A 266 14.06 -12.14 8.04
C LEU A 266 14.40 -13.44 7.28
N ASP A 267 15.52 -14.11 7.55
CA ASP A 267 15.86 -15.40 6.91
C ASP A 267 14.92 -16.55 7.29
N GLY A 268 14.02 -16.35 8.28
CA GLY A 268 13.05 -17.36 8.66
C GLY A 268 13.70 -18.57 9.35
N PRO A 269 13.15 -19.80 9.21
CA PRO A 269 11.91 -20.10 8.48
C PRO A 269 10.70 -19.37 9.09
N TRP A 270 9.72 -19.07 8.24
CA TRP A 270 8.49 -18.38 8.62
C TRP A 270 7.38 -19.39 8.93
N ILE A 271 6.92 -19.41 10.17
CA ILE A 271 5.86 -20.32 10.64
C ILE A 271 4.53 -19.55 10.64
N GLN A 272 3.62 -19.98 9.78
CA GLN A 272 2.27 -19.41 9.67
C GLN A 272 1.42 -19.81 10.89
N GLU A 273 0.72 -18.85 11.49
CA GLU A 273 -0.33 -19.18 12.45
C GLU A 273 -1.50 -19.87 11.74
N LYS A 274 -2.17 -20.77 12.48
CA LYS A 274 -3.25 -21.60 11.95
C LYS A 274 -4.51 -20.80 11.62
N ASP A 275 -4.79 -19.79 12.44
CA ASP A 275 -6.03 -19.04 12.40
C ASP A 275 -5.77 -17.57 12.00
N PRO A 276 -6.69 -16.95 11.25
CA PRO A 276 -6.68 -15.51 11.02
C PRO A 276 -6.72 -14.70 12.32
N ILE A 277 -6.16 -13.49 12.29
CA ILE A 277 -6.02 -12.64 13.49
C ILE A 277 -7.01 -11.47 13.53
N THR A 278 -7.66 -11.12 12.43
CA THR A 278 -8.66 -10.05 12.35
C THR A 278 -10.07 -10.60 12.19
N PRO A 279 -11.12 -9.81 12.52
CA PRO A 279 -12.47 -10.13 12.06
C PRO A 279 -12.53 -10.22 10.52
N PRO A 280 -13.50 -10.97 9.96
CA PRO A 280 -13.72 -11.04 8.51
C PRO A 280 -13.83 -9.65 7.86
N ASP A 281 -13.26 -9.51 6.66
CA ASP A 281 -13.22 -8.29 5.85
C ASP A 281 -12.36 -7.17 6.42
N PHE A 282 -11.35 -7.48 7.22
CA PHE A 282 -10.35 -6.50 7.67
C PHE A 282 -8.95 -7.04 7.41
N GLY A 283 -8.14 -6.26 6.71
CA GLY A 283 -6.77 -6.63 6.38
C GLY A 283 -5.96 -5.45 5.86
N HIS A 284 -4.80 -5.78 5.30
CA HIS A 284 -3.74 -4.84 4.97
C HIS A 284 -3.42 -3.96 6.18
N GLY A 285 -3.04 -4.61 7.29
CA GLY A 285 -2.83 -3.98 8.57
C GLY A 285 -1.43 -3.42 8.73
N MET A 286 -1.33 -2.27 9.40
CA MET A 286 -0.07 -1.70 9.87
C MET A 286 -0.18 -1.42 11.36
N LEU A 287 0.92 -1.62 12.08
CA LEU A 287 0.99 -1.36 13.52
C LEU A 287 1.62 0.00 13.77
N PHE A 288 1.02 0.78 14.68
CA PHE A 288 1.59 2.04 15.12
C PHE A 288 1.32 2.27 16.60
N GLN A 289 2.19 3.04 17.24
CA GLN A 289 2.00 3.48 18.59
C GLN A 289 1.46 4.90 18.59
N THR A 290 0.36 5.16 19.30
CA THR A 290 -0.21 6.49 19.46
C THR A 290 0.72 7.45 20.19
N LEU A 291 0.41 8.75 20.14
CA LEU A 291 1.18 9.79 20.83
C LEU A 291 1.21 9.56 22.36
N ASP A 292 0.20 8.93 22.94
CA ASP A 292 0.13 8.55 24.37
C ASP A 292 0.67 7.14 24.68
N GLY A 293 1.16 6.39 23.68
CA GLY A 293 1.87 5.13 23.89
C GLY A 293 1.05 3.84 23.73
N LYS A 294 -0.24 3.94 23.38
CA LYS A 294 -1.08 2.78 23.07
C LYS A 294 -0.70 2.18 21.71
N TRP A 295 -0.66 0.86 21.61
CA TRP A 295 -0.52 0.17 20.33
C TRP A 295 -1.86 -0.04 19.66
N LEU A 296 -1.93 0.36 18.39
CA LEU A 296 -3.09 0.17 17.53
C LEU A 296 -2.67 -0.50 16.22
N MET A 297 -3.61 -1.21 15.61
CA MET A 297 -3.52 -1.64 14.23
C MET A 297 -4.45 -0.79 13.38
N SER A 298 -3.91 -0.19 12.32
CA SER A 298 -4.68 0.45 11.26
C SER A 298 -4.94 -0.56 10.16
N VAL A 299 -6.20 -0.73 9.78
CA VAL A 299 -6.66 -1.62 8.70
C VAL A 299 -7.70 -0.91 7.87
N HIS A 300 -8.01 -1.40 6.66
CA HIS A 300 -9.26 -1.04 6.01
C HIS A 300 -10.29 -2.15 6.16
N ARG A 301 -11.55 -1.77 6.28
CA ARG A 301 -12.67 -2.70 6.12
C ARG A 301 -12.95 -2.91 4.64
N HIS A 302 -13.09 -4.14 4.19
CA HIS A 302 -13.36 -4.52 2.80
C HIS A 302 -14.84 -4.92 2.59
N LYS A 303 -15.76 -3.94 2.60
CA LYS A 303 -17.21 -4.26 2.55
C LYS A 303 -17.73 -4.25 1.11
N ASP A 304 -18.36 -5.34 0.67
CA ASP A 304 -19.20 -5.33 -0.53
C ASP A 304 -20.55 -4.64 -0.25
N VAL A 305 -20.88 -3.61 -1.05
CA VAL A 305 -22.20 -2.98 -1.10
C VAL A 305 -22.68 -3.01 -2.56
N ASN A 306 -23.55 -3.96 -2.87
CA ASN A 306 -24.17 -4.15 -4.19
C ASN A 306 -23.15 -4.33 -5.34
N GLY A 307 -22.12 -5.17 -5.13
CA GLY A 307 -21.07 -5.45 -6.11
C GLY A 307 -19.95 -4.41 -6.14
N ARG A 308 -19.97 -3.44 -5.22
CA ARG A 308 -18.93 -2.42 -5.08
C ARG A 308 -18.29 -2.52 -3.71
N TYR A 309 -16.98 -2.74 -3.70
CA TYR A 309 -16.20 -2.69 -2.48
C TYR A 309 -16.01 -1.26 -1.98
N ILE A 310 -16.47 -1.01 -0.75
CA ILE A 310 -16.25 0.23 -0.01
C ILE A 310 -15.19 -0.05 1.05
N ARG A 311 -14.07 0.67 0.95
CA ARG A 311 -12.93 0.55 1.85
C ARG A 311 -12.84 1.76 2.78
N ILE A 312 -12.91 1.50 4.08
CA ILE A 312 -12.91 2.55 5.10
C ILE A 312 -11.88 2.19 6.19
N PRO A 313 -10.97 3.11 6.56
CA PRO A 313 -10.03 2.90 7.65
C PRO A 313 -10.72 2.57 8.97
N ARG A 314 -10.13 1.64 9.72
CA ARG A 314 -10.60 1.17 11.03
C ARG A 314 -9.38 0.88 11.91
N LEU A 315 -9.56 1.09 13.20
CA LEU A 315 -8.51 0.89 14.20
C LEU A 315 -8.90 -0.24 15.14
N PHE A 316 -7.95 -1.08 15.51
CA PHE A 316 -8.09 -2.10 16.55
C PHE A 316 -7.04 -1.89 17.63
N GLU A 317 -7.41 -2.09 18.89
CA GLU A 317 -6.42 -2.25 19.95
C GLU A 317 -5.62 -3.53 19.69
N VAL A 318 -4.33 -3.50 19.98
CA VAL A 318 -3.48 -4.70 19.89
C VAL A 318 -2.55 -4.82 21.09
N ASP A 319 -2.17 -6.06 21.39
CA ASP A 319 -1.13 -6.38 22.35
C ASP A 319 -0.19 -7.42 21.75
N PHE A 320 1.11 -7.14 21.79
CA PHE A 320 2.16 -8.07 21.40
C PHE A 320 3.33 -7.99 22.39
N SER A 321 3.05 -7.60 23.64
CA SER A 321 4.02 -7.60 24.74
C SER A 321 4.46 -9.02 25.14
N GLY A 322 3.62 -10.02 24.87
CA GLY A 322 3.94 -11.44 24.98
C GLY A 322 4.71 -11.97 23.76
N ASP A 323 4.53 -13.26 23.46
CA ASP A 323 5.21 -13.93 22.32
C ASP A 323 4.42 -13.86 21.00
N LYS A 324 3.16 -13.43 21.05
CA LYS A 324 2.26 -13.33 19.90
C LYS A 324 1.51 -12.01 19.89
N LEU A 325 1.10 -11.60 18.70
CA LEU A 325 0.14 -10.53 18.46
C LEU A 325 -1.28 -11.00 18.79
N MET A 326 -1.94 -10.22 19.64
CA MET A 326 -3.34 -10.35 20.00
C MET A 326 -4.09 -9.12 19.49
N VAL A 327 -5.17 -9.36 18.75
CA VAL A 327 -6.05 -8.29 18.26
C VAL A 327 -7.24 -8.15 19.20
N GLY A 328 -7.41 -6.95 19.75
CA GLY A 328 -8.45 -6.61 20.70
C GLY A 328 -9.70 -6.04 20.03
N LYS A 329 -10.43 -5.24 20.80
CA LYS A 329 -11.66 -4.58 20.34
C LYS A 329 -11.37 -3.47 19.31
N PRO A 330 -12.35 -3.10 18.48
CA PRO A 330 -12.29 -1.87 17.70
C PRO A 330 -12.00 -0.66 18.59
N TYR A 331 -11.09 0.19 18.15
CA TYR A 331 -10.77 1.46 18.79
C TYR A 331 -11.52 2.59 18.08
N ILE A 332 -12.24 3.40 18.86
CA ILE A 332 -12.97 4.59 18.40
C ILE A 332 -12.31 5.80 19.08
N PRO A 333 -11.60 6.65 18.32
CA PRO A 333 -10.95 7.87 18.84
C PRO A 333 -11.91 8.91 19.44
#